data_AF-A0AAD4BZD9-F1
#
_entry.id   AF-A0AAD4BZD9-F1
#
_cell.length_a   1.000
_cell.length_b   1.000
_cell.length_c   1.000
_cell.angle_alpha   90.00
_cell.angle_beta   90.00
_cell.angle_gamma   90.00
#
_symmetry.space_group_name_H-M   'P 1'
#
loop_
_entity.id
_entity.type
_entity.pdbx_description
1 polymer ?
#
loop_
_entity_poly.entity_id
_entity_poly.type
_entity_poly.pdbx_seq_one_letter_code
_entity_poly.pdbx_strand_id
1 'polypeptide(L)'
;LHLMTDDPFPPRKMTIDGICTEIIIELVIKYEEEGLELEAGFYPEYGRQMAIILYSDTQTFHSEVKKCVTRSVVDDYHLFPPENLQSEIERIEFVKNKAARLLENAQFLRRAPDSLGKTSNFAHPALKKVCLAYFYSSSDK
;
A
#
# COMPACT_ATOMS: atom_id res chain seq x y z
N LEU A 1 1.17 3.81 -15.63
CA LEU A 1 2.19 3.18 -14.74
C LEU A 1 3.44 4.03 -14.46
N HIS A 2 3.91 4.85 -15.41
CA HIS A 2 5.20 5.58 -15.30
C HIS A 2 5.26 6.66 -14.19
N LEU A 3 4.12 7.15 -13.70
CA LEU A 3 4.05 8.17 -12.63
C LEU A 3 4.22 7.60 -11.21
N MET A 4 3.99 6.30 -10.99
CA MET A 4 4.07 5.70 -9.65
C MET A 4 5.50 5.45 -9.15
N THR A 5 6.50 5.52 -10.03
CA THR A 5 7.90 5.27 -9.67
C THR A 5 8.60 6.49 -9.07
N ASP A 6 8.13 7.70 -9.37
CA ASP A 6 8.78 8.95 -8.93
C ASP A 6 8.13 9.55 -7.67
N ASP A 7 6.81 9.43 -7.54
CA ASP A 7 6.06 9.80 -6.34
C ASP A 7 5.08 8.67 -5.97
N PRO A 8 5.34 7.91 -4.90
CA PRO A 8 4.43 6.85 -4.47
C PRO A 8 3.09 7.40 -3.93
N PHE A 9 2.98 8.70 -3.66
CA PHE A 9 1.77 9.35 -3.16
C PHE A 9 1.51 10.69 -3.87
N PRO A 10 1.18 10.65 -5.18
CA PRO A 10 1.01 11.87 -5.95
C PRO A 10 -0.15 12.72 -5.42
N PRO A 11 -0.11 14.05 -5.60
CA PRO A 11 -1.18 14.94 -5.17
C PRO A 11 -2.54 14.48 -5.69
N ARG A 12 -3.59 14.63 -4.88
CA ARG A 12 -4.97 14.19 -5.20
C ARG A 12 -5.40 14.57 -6.62
N LYS A 13 -5.17 15.82 -7.01
CA LYS A 13 -5.55 16.32 -8.34
C LYS A 13 -4.83 15.56 -9.46
N MET A 14 -3.53 15.34 -9.32
CA MET A 14 -2.72 14.60 -10.29
C MET A 14 -3.15 13.13 -10.41
N THR A 15 -3.53 12.50 -9.29
CA THR A 15 -4.02 11.12 -9.30
C THR A 15 -5.38 10.99 -10.00
N ILE A 16 -6.29 11.94 -9.74
CA ILE A 16 -7.62 11.96 -10.35
C ILE A 16 -7.52 12.25 -11.85
N ASP A 17 -6.85 13.34 -12.21
CA ASP A 17 -6.77 13.82 -13.59
C ASP A 17 -5.82 12.96 -14.46
N GLY A 18 -4.96 12.13 -13.83
CA GLY A 18 -4.10 11.15 -14.49
C GLY A 18 -4.61 9.72 -14.34
N ILE A 19 -3.97 8.96 -13.43
CA ILE A 19 -4.14 7.51 -13.30
C ILE A 19 -5.61 7.07 -13.18
N CYS A 20 -6.44 7.76 -12.37
CA CYS A 20 -7.84 7.36 -12.22
C CYS A 20 -8.63 7.57 -13.51
N THR A 21 -8.38 8.67 -14.22
CA THR A 21 -9.05 8.95 -15.51
C THR A 21 -8.61 7.94 -16.57
N GLU A 22 -7.31 7.61 -16.64
CA GLU A 22 -6.77 6.57 -17.53
C GLU A 22 -7.47 5.21 -17.28
N ILE A 23 -7.57 4.80 -16.02
CA ILE A 23 -8.25 3.54 -15.65
C ILE A 23 -9.72 3.54 -16.08
N ILE A 24 -10.45 4.65 -15.89
CA ILE A 24 -11.85 4.74 -16.33
C ILE A 24 -11.96 4.62 -17.86
N ILE A 25 -11.08 5.29 -18.61
CA ILE A 25 -11.06 5.20 -20.08
C ILE A 25 -10.79 3.75 -20.53
N GLU A 26 -9.77 3.10 -19.97
CA GLU A 26 -9.43 1.71 -20.30
C GLU A 26 -10.57 0.75 -19.98
N LEU A 27 -11.24 0.94 -18.82
CA LEU A 27 -12.39 0.12 -18.43
C LEU A 27 -13.56 0.30 -19.38
N VAL A 28 -13.87 1.54 -19.79
CA VAL A 28 -14.94 1.82 -20.75
C VAL A 28 -14.67 1.13 -22.08
N ILE A 29 -13.47 1.29 -22.64
CA ILE A 29 -13.07 0.65 -23.90
C ILE A 29 -13.24 -0.87 -23.80
N LYS A 30 -12.74 -1.47 -22.73
CA LYS A 30 -12.84 -2.91 -22.51
C LYS A 30 -14.30 -3.37 -22.38
N TYR A 31 -15.14 -2.60 -21.69
CA TYR A 31 -16.56 -2.90 -21.50
C TYR A 31 -17.31 -2.91 -22.83
N GLU A 32 -17.02 -1.94 -23.71
CA GLU A 32 -17.54 -1.87 -25.07
C GLU A 32 -17.03 -3.02 -25.95
N GLU A 33 -15.76 -3.38 -25.86
CA GLU A 33 -15.17 -4.53 -26.56
C GLU A 33 -15.82 -5.87 -26.17
N GLU A 34 -16.27 -5.99 -24.92
CA GLU A 34 -17.01 -7.16 -24.41
C GLU A 34 -18.49 -7.17 -24.85
N GLY A 35 -18.94 -6.16 -25.61
CA GLY A 35 -20.32 -6.03 -26.08
C GLY A 35 -21.30 -5.61 -24.98
N LEU A 36 -20.81 -5.06 -23.88
CA LEU A 36 -21.62 -4.55 -22.78
C LEU A 36 -21.92 -3.07 -23.01
N GLU A 37 -23.17 -2.67 -22.78
CA GLU A 37 -23.61 -1.29 -22.94
C GLU A 37 -23.49 -0.52 -21.62
N LEU A 38 -22.82 0.63 -21.66
CA LEU A 38 -22.88 1.61 -20.58
C LEU A 38 -24.20 2.38 -20.66
N GLU A 39 -24.75 2.72 -19.49
CA GLU A 39 -25.96 3.52 -19.42
C GLU A 39 -25.73 4.88 -20.11
N ALA A 40 -26.63 5.23 -21.04
CA ALA A 40 -26.51 6.43 -21.84
C ALA A 40 -26.48 7.69 -20.95
N GLY A 41 -25.54 8.60 -21.24
CA GLY A 41 -25.37 9.84 -20.49
C GLY A 41 -24.47 9.72 -19.26
N PHE A 42 -23.96 8.52 -18.91
CA PHE A 42 -23.02 8.40 -17.80
C PHE A 42 -21.58 8.72 -18.19
N TYR A 43 -21.11 8.15 -19.28
CA TYR A 43 -19.78 8.41 -19.82
C TYR A 43 -19.90 8.97 -21.25
N PRO A 44 -19.13 10.02 -21.62
CA PRO A 44 -18.06 10.68 -20.87
C PRO A 44 -18.51 11.74 -19.85
N GLU A 45 -19.80 12.09 -19.79
CA GLU A 45 -20.32 13.23 -19.01
C GLU A 45 -19.89 13.25 -17.53
N TYR A 46 -19.93 12.09 -16.85
CA TYR A 46 -19.55 11.95 -15.44
C TYR A 46 -18.17 11.31 -15.25
N GLY A 47 -17.33 11.23 -16.29
CA GLY A 47 -16.04 10.53 -16.23
C GLY A 47 -15.12 11.05 -15.11
N ARG A 48 -15.13 12.37 -14.85
CA ARG A 48 -14.36 12.96 -13.75
C ARG A 48 -14.90 12.57 -12.37
N GLN A 49 -16.21 12.48 -12.21
CA GLN A 49 -16.86 12.05 -10.98
C GLN A 49 -16.58 10.57 -10.71
N MET A 50 -16.59 9.73 -11.75
CA MET A 50 -16.15 8.33 -11.66
C MET A 50 -14.69 8.23 -11.20
N ALA A 51 -13.79 9.06 -11.75
CA ALA A 51 -12.40 9.12 -11.31
C ALA A 51 -12.24 9.58 -9.84
N ILE A 52 -13.10 10.50 -9.36
CA ILE A 52 -13.12 10.91 -7.94
C ILE A 52 -13.57 9.77 -7.02
N ILE A 53 -14.58 9.00 -7.43
CA ILE A 53 -15.07 7.84 -6.68
C ILE A 53 -13.97 6.79 -6.61
N LEU A 54 -13.35 6.46 -7.75
CA LEU A 54 -12.23 5.52 -7.82
C LEU A 54 -11.05 5.96 -6.92
N TYR A 55 -10.69 7.24 -6.93
CA TYR A 55 -9.70 7.78 -6.01
C TYR A 55 -10.11 7.58 -4.54
N SER A 56 -11.37 7.85 -4.20
CA SER A 56 -11.85 7.73 -2.82
C SER A 56 -11.85 6.28 -2.32
N ASP A 57 -12.22 5.34 -3.19
CA ASP A 57 -12.19 3.91 -2.90
C ASP A 57 -10.76 3.41 -2.71
N THR A 58 -9.84 3.78 -3.61
CA THR A 58 -8.40 3.44 -3.47
C THR A 58 -7.77 4.04 -2.20
N GLN A 59 -8.13 5.26 -1.81
CA GLN A 59 -7.69 5.83 -0.53
C GLN A 59 -8.25 5.06 0.67
N THR A 60 -9.51 4.63 0.61
CA THR A 60 -10.13 3.82 1.65
C THR A 60 -9.40 2.49 1.79
N PHE A 61 -9.15 1.80 0.67
CA PHE A 61 -8.35 0.59 0.62
C PHE A 61 -6.97 0.78 1.26
N HIS A 62 -6.24 1.83 0.87
CA HIS A 62 -4.93 2.16 1.46
C HIS A 62 -5.01 2.43 2.96
N SER A 63 -6.06 3.11 3.43
CA SER A 63 -6.22 3.42 4.85
C SER A 63 -6.43 2.15 5.70
N GLU A 64 -7.21 1.20 5.19
CA GLU A 64 -7.46 -0.07 5.85
C GLU A 64 -6.22 -0.98 5.85
N VAL A 65 -5.47 -1.00 4.74
CA VAL A 65 -4.16 -1.68 4.70
C VAL A 65 -3.21 -1.07 5.73
N LYS A 66 -3.10 0.26 5.80
CA LYS A 66 -2.26 0.95 6.78
C LYS A 66 -2.61 0.55 8.22
N LYS A 67 -3.90 0.48 8.57
CA LYS A 67 -4.35 0.03 9.90
C LYS A 67 -3.87 -1.40 10.22
N CYS A 68 -3.94 -2.31 9.25
CA CYS A 68 -3.46 -3.68 9.41
C CYS A 68 -1.92 -3.75 9.55
N VAL A 69 -1.21 -2.96 8.74
CA VAL A 69 0.26 -2.85 8.76
C VAL A 69 0.73 -2.29 10.11
N THR A 70 0.15 -1.21 10.61
CA THR A 70 0.57 -0.60 11.89
C THR A 70 0.52 -1.59 13.06
N ARG A 71 -0.46 -2.50 13.08
CA ARG A 71 -0.58 -3.52 14.14
C ARG A 71 0.50 -4.59 14.06
N SER A 72 0.92 -4.97 12.86
CA SER A 72 1.86 -6.09 12.64
C SER A 72 3.32 -5.64 12.59
N VAL A 73 3.58 -4.42 12.09
CA VAL A 73 4.94 -3.89 11.87
C VAL A 73 5.75 -3.82 13.15
N VAL A 74 5.14 -3.42 14.27
CA VAL A 74 5.90 -3.22 15.50
C VAL A 74 6.49 -4.54 16.01
N ASP A 75 5.68 -5.60 15.99
CA ASP A 75 6.08 -6.92 16.46
C ASP A 75 6.97 -7.65 15.44
N ASP A 76 6.56 -7.67 14.17
CA ASP A 76 7.24 -8.45 13.13
C ASP A 76 8.63 -7.88 12.77
N TYR A 77 8.84 -6.59 12.96
CA TYR A 77 10.14 -5.95 12.77
C TYR A 77 10.84 -5.64 14.09
N HIS A 78 10.28 -6.09 15.22
CA HIS A 78 10.85 -5.92 16.55
C HIS A 78 11.23 -4.45 16.84
N LEU A 79 10.34 -3.52 16.50
CA LEU A 79 10.59 -2.09 16.67
C LEU A 79 10.49 -1.66 18.13
N PHE A 80 9.86 -2.44 19.01
CA PHE A 80 9.86 -2.15 20.43
C PHE A 80 11.29 -2.18 21.02
N PRO A 81 11.69 -1.13 21.76
CA PRO A 81 12.96 -1.12 22.45
C PRO A 81 13.00 -2.17 23.57
N PRO A 82 14.15 -2.82 23.80
CA PRO A 82 14.36 -3.72 24.92
C PRO A 82 14.03 -3.08 26.28
N GLU A 83 13.52 -3.88 27.23
CA GLU A 83 13.12 -3.42 28.58
C GLU A 83 14.29 -2.89 29.43
N ASN A 84 15.53 -3.24 29.07
CA ASN A 84 16.72 -2.74 29.76
C ASN A 84 17.07 -1.29 29.38
N LEU A 85 16.47 -0.71 28.33
CA LEU A 85 16.63 0.70 28.00
C LEU A 85 15.71 1.55 28.89
N GLN A 86 16.29 2.17 29.91
CA GLN A 86 15.56 2.98 30.89
C GLN A 86 15.31 4.41 30.42
N SER A 87 16.19 4.96 29.57
CA SER A 87 16.06 6.32 29.06
C SER A 87 15.10 6.40 27.88
N GLU A 88 14.18 7.35 27.92
CA GLU A 88 13.28 7.64 26.79
C GLU A 88 14.05 8.01 25.52
N ILE A 89 15.17 8.73 25.66
CA ILE A 89 16.02 9.12 24.53
C ILE A 89 16.61 7.88 23.84
N GLU A 90 17.18 6.96 24.61
CA GLU A 90 17.76 5.71 24.09
C GLU A 90 16.71 4.85 23.40
N ARG A 91 15.49 4.81 23.96
CA ARG A 91 14.35 4.09 23.38
C ARG A 91 13.93 4.68 22.03
N ILE A 92 13.82 6.00 21.93
CA ILE A 92 13.51 6.70 20.67
C ILE A 92 14.61 6.44 19.63
N GLU A 93 15.87 6.52 20.05
CA GLU A 93 17.02 6.34 19.17
C GLU A 93 17.12 4.90 18.65
N PHE A 94 16.80 3.91 19.49
CA PHE A 94 16.69 2.50 19.08
C PHE A 94 15.67 2.33 17.94
N VAL A 95 14.45 2.86 18.12
CA VAL A 95 13.37 2.76 17.10
C VAL A 95 13.80 3.44 15.81
N LYS A 96 14.35 4.66 15.88
CA LYS A 96 14.82 5.42 14.71
C LYS A 96 15.90 4.67 13.94
N ASN A 97 16.91 4.16 14.64
CA ASN A 97 18.02 3.43 14.02
C ASN A 97 17.53 2.13 13.37
N LYS A 98 16.59 1.43 14.00
CA LYS A 98 16.02 0.21 13.44
C LYS A 98 15.15 0.48 12.22
N ALA A 99 14.30 1.50 12.27
CA ALA A 99 13.50 1.94 11.13
C ALA A 99 14.39 2.37 9.95
N ALA A 100 15.47 3.12 10.21
CA ALA A 100 16.42 3.52 9.17
C ALA A 100 17.05 2.31 8.46
N ARG A 101 17.49 1.28 9.22
CA ARG A 101 18.04 0.04 8.65
C ARG A 101 17.00 -0.73 7.81
N LEU A 102 15.75 -0.76 8.24
CA LEU A 102 14.68 -1.42 7.49
C LEU A 102 14.40 -0.71 6.16
N LEU A 103 14.46 0.62 6.15
CA LEU A 103 14.28 1.44 4.95
C LEU A 103 15.47 1.33 3.99
N GLU A 104 16.68 1.16 4.53
CA GLU A 104 17.88 0.97 3.73
C GLU A 104 17.71 -0.23 2.79
N ASN A 105 17.83 0.02 1.49
CA ASN A 105 17.66 -0.99 0.44
C ASN A 105 16.32 -1.75 0.51
N ALA A 106 15.28 -1.17 1.13
CA ALA A 106 14.00 -1.84 1.37
C ALA A 106 14.15 -3.20 2.06
N GLN A 107 15.01 -3.30 3.07
CA GLN A 107 15.18 -4.51 3.89
C GLN A 107 13.86 -5.01 4.50
N PHE A 108 12.90 -4.12 4.76
CA PHE A 108 11.56 -4.51 5.23
C PHE A 108 10.83 -5.48 4.27
N LEU A 109 11.18 -5.52 2.98
CA LEU A 109 10.58 -6.46 2.02
C LEU A 109 11.28 -7.82 2.00
N ARG A 110 12.49 -7.91 2.56
CA ARG A 110 13.40 -9.05 2.35
C ARG A 110 13.29 -10.06 3.48
N ARG A 111 13.42 -11.34 3.15
CA ARG A 111 13.69 -12.36 4.16
C ARG A 111 15.16 -12.32 4.58
N ALA A 112 15.47 -12.81 5.78
CA ALA A 112 16.84 -13.10 6.19
C ALA A 112 17.59 -13.90 5.10
N PRO A 113 18.89 -13.64 4.90
CA PRO A 113 19.70 -14.39 3.94
C PRO A 113 19.66 -15.89 4.22
N ASP A 114 19.64 -16.70 3.17
CA ASP A 114 19.80 -18.15 3.29
C ASP A 114 21.26 -18.53 3.63
N SER A 115 21.54 -19.83 3.75
CA SER A 115 22.89 -20.35 4.03
C SER A 115 23.94 -19.98 2.96
N LEU A 116 23.51 -19.51 1.79
CA LEU A 116 24.35 -19.05 0.69
C LEU A 116 24.42 -17.52 0.63
N GLY A 117 23.85 -16.81 1.61
CA GLY A 117 23.82 -15.35 1.67
C GLY A 117 22.82 -14.70 0.72
N LYS A 118 21.93 -15.46 0.07
CA LYS A 118 20.93 -14.92 -0.85
C LYS A 118 19.68 -14.49 -0.10
N THR A 119 19.19 -13.29 -0.41
CA THR A 119 17.94 -12.77 0.15
C THR A 119 16.81 -12.88 -0.86
N SER A 120 15.67 -13.44 -0.45
CA SER A 120 14.44 -13.37 -1.25
C SER A 120 13.75 -12.03 -1.02
N ASN A 121 13.50 -11.31 -2.11
CA ASN A 121 12.68 -10.10 -2.09
C ASN A 121 11.20 -10.47 -1.88
N PHE A 122 10.42 -9.55 -1.30
CA PHE A 122 9.00 -9.70 -0.99
C PHE A 122 8.63 -10.97 -0.20
N ALA A 123 9.57 -11.46 0.62
CA ALA A 123 9.44 -12.72 1.35
C ALA A 123 9.45 -12.56 2.88
N HIS A 124 9.41 -11.31 3.36
CA HIS A 124 9.30 -11.05 4.79
C HIS A 124 7.96 -11.60 5.32
N PRO A 125 7.94 -12.39 6.41
CA PRO A 125 6.72 -12.98 6.96
C PRO A 125 5.63 -11.96 7.30
N ALA A 126 6.01 -10.72 7.65
CA ALA A 126 5.08 -9.62 7.91
C ALA A 126 4.15 -9.35 6.71
N LEU A 127 4.63 -9.45 5.48
CA LEU A 127 3.81 -9.23 4.29
C LEU A 127 2.65 -10.22 4.23
N LYS A 128 2.94 -11.51 4.46
CA LYS A 128 1.92 -12.55 4.53
C LYS A 128 0.94 -12.29 5.66
N LYS A 129 1.43 -11.91 6.86
CA LYS A 129 0.57 -11.61 8.01
C LYS A 129 -0.36 -10.42 7.74
N VAL A 130 0.14 -9.35 7.13
CA VAL A 130 -0.66 -8.19 6.72
C VAL A 130 -1.73 -8.59 5.72
N CYS A 131 -1.39 -9.37 4.69
CA CYS A 131 -2.38 -9.84 3.71
C CYS A 131 -3.44 -10.71 4.38
N LEU A 132 -3.05 -11.63 5.26
CA LEU A 132 -4.00 -12.45 6.00
C LEU A 132 -4.90 -11.62 6.92
N ALA A 133 -4.35 -10.64 7.64
CA ALA A 133 -5.14 -9.73 8.45
C ALA A 133 -6.11 -8.94 7.57
N TYR A 134 -5.64 -8.30 6.51
CA TYR A 134 -6.47 -7.47 5.66
C TYR A 134 -7.62 -8.24 4.97
N PHE A 135 -7.33 -9.42 4.40
CA PHE A 135 -8.32 -10.19 3.64
C PHE A 135 -9.17 -11.14 4.50
N TYR A 136 -8.68 -11.59 5.65
CA TYR A 136 -9.29 -12.68 6.42
C TYR A 136 -9.50 -12.41 7.92
N SER A 137 -9.17 -11.23 8.48
CA SER A 137 -9.47 -10.93 9.90
C SER A 137 -10.93 -10.51 10.15
N SER A 138 -11.88 -11.28 9.60
CA SER A 138 -13.33 -11.07 9.53
C SER A 138 -14.04 -10.23 10.62
N SER A 139 -15.18 -9.66 10.20
CA SER A 139 -16.31 -9.01 10.92
C SER A 139 -16.07 -7.55 11.35
N ASP A 140 -16.55 -6.49 10.69
CA ASP A 140 -17.60 -6.27 9.69
C ASP A 140 -17.06 -5.31 8.61
N LYS A 141 -17.33 -5.55 7.32
CA LYS A 141 -17.33 -4.51 6.30
C LYS A 141 -18.78 -4.10 6.05
#